data_AF-A0A7J6U6U1-F1
#
_entry.id   AF-A0A7J6U6U1-F1
#
_cell.length_a   1.000
_cell.length_b   1.000
_cell.length_c   1.000
_cell.angle_alpha   90.00
_cell.angle_beta   90.00
_cell.angle_gamma   90.00
#
_symmetry.space_group_name_H-M   'P 1'
#
loop_
_entity.id
_entity.type
_entity.pdbx_description
1 polymer ?
#
loop_
_entity_poly.entity_id
_entity_poly.type
_entity_poly.pdbx_seq_one_letter_code
_entity_poly.pdbx_strand_id
1 'polypeptide(L)'
;MPRRSSVGSTTARSALPEPFIVEYAPTSRASCKRCQGLLVQGKVKVGKKIQSPFHDGFDVHWVHESCATGYGLQSLEELTHWQRLKYSRRNLERGFLITGRTSCLDLKRNWKLHKDSPNCDTDLKQRSSELLGPFRWSDILRLAKVLDLDAPDAKNPEVLRAATHITYRAEATLHLQTMGNAKILRQVLTENGIFFQDKWPAPKLAYIVADQILFGLLPPCPTCGNRALSQEGEEVRCQGYFSASTRCDFKFRYR
;
A
#
# COMPACT_ATOMS: atom_id res chain seq x y z
N MET A 1 26.81 -43.69 -37.10
CA MET A 1 26.10 -43.15 -35.93
C MET A 1 26.68 -41.78 -35.60
N PRO A 2 26.02 -40.65 -35.97
CA PRO A 2 26.56 -39.34 -35.65
C PRO A 2 26.35 -39.02 -34.17
N ARG A 3 27.37 -38.40 -33.56
CA ARG A 3 27.38 -37.98 -32.15
C ARG A 3 26.33 -36.89 -31.93
N ARG A 4 25.46 -37.06 -30.93
CA ARG A 4 24.56 -36.02 -30.43
C ARG A 4 25.39 -34.98 -29.67
N SER A 5 25.48 -33.77 -30.23
CA SER A 5 25.97 -32.59 -29.53
C SER A 5 24.98 -32.18 -28.44
N SER A 6 25.46 -32.04 -27.21
CA SER A 6 24.69 -31.54 -26.07
C SER A 6 24.37 -30.06 -26.27
N VAL A 7 23.11 -29.72 -26.53
CA VAL A 7 22.62 -28.34 -26.44
C VAL A 7 22.54 -27.99 -24.96
N GLY A 8 23.46 -27.14 -24.50
CA GLY A 8 23.39 -26.52 -23.18
C GLY A 8 22.16 -25.63 -23.12
N SER A 9 21.17 -26.03 -22.33
CA SER A 9 20.03 -25.19 -22.00
C SER A 9 20.48 -24.11 -21.02
N THR A 10 20.75 -22.91 -21.52
CA THR A 10 20.85 -21.71 -20.69
C THR A 10 19.43 -21.41 -20.20
N THR A 11 19.07 -21.95 -19.04
CA THR A 11 17.75 -21.77 -18.43
C THR A 11 17.57 -20.29 -18.10
N ALA A 12 16.77 -19.59 -18.88
CA ALA A 12 16.19 -18.32 -18.49
C ALA A 12 15.43 -18.56 -17.18
N ARG A 13 15.98 -18.09 -16.05
CA ARG A 13 15.26 -18.04 -14.78
C ARG A 13 14.01 -17.22 -15.01
N SER A 14 12.85 -17.87 -14.99
CA SER A 14 11.52 -17.25 -15.08
C SER A 14 11.47 -16.01 -14.18
N ALA A 15 11.24 -14.84 -14.79
CA ALA A 15 11.18 -13.57 -14.08
C ALA A 15 10.07 -13.63 -13.02
N LEU A 16 10.44 -13.41 -11.76
CA LEU A 16 9.51 -13.40 -10.63
C LEU A 16 8.45 -12.30 -10.84
N PRO A 17 7.15 -12.59 -10.71
CA PRO A 17 6.12 -11.55 -10.81
C PRO A 17 6.27 -10.57 -9.64
N GLU A 18 6.31 -9.27 -9.97
CA GLU A 18 6.42 -8.18 -9.00
C GLU A 18 7.62 -8.37 -8.04
N PRO A 19 8.86 -8.41 -8.57
CA PRO A 19 10.03 -8.85 -7.83
C PRO A 19 10.45 -7.86 -6.73
N PHE A 20 10.05 -6.60 -6.85
CA PHE A 20 10.40 -5.54 -5.93
C PHE A 20 9.18 -4.99 -5.19
N ILE A 21 9.37 -4.70 -3.91
CA ILE A 21 8.33 -4.19 -3.01
C ILE A 21 8.92 -3.00 -2.25
N VAL A 22 8.12 -1.97 -2.00
CA VAL A 22 8.52 -0.85 -1.15
C VAL A 22 7.53 -0.66 0.00
N GLU A 23 8.05 -0.44 1.21
CA GLU A 23 7.24 -0.12 2.38
C GLU A 23 8.01 0.71 3.40
N TYR A 24 7.30 1.35 4.33
CA TYR A 24 7.95 1.82 5.55
C TYR A 24 8.25 0.63 6.46
N ALA A 25 9.31 0.73 7.27
CA ALA A 25 9.62 -0.27 8.29
C ALA A 25 8.61 -0.18 9.46
N PRO A 26 7.81 -1.22 9.73
CA PRO A 26 6.80 -1.16 10.80
C PRO A 26 7.44 -1.16 12.19
N THR A 27 8.60 -1.81 12.33
CA THR A 27 9.41 -1.86 13.56
C THR A 27 10.89 -1.81 13.20
N SER A 28 11.73 -1.47 14.17
CA SER A 28 13.19 -1.39 14.02
C SER A 28 13.94 -2.71 14.25
N ARG A 29 13.27 -3.85 14.09
CA ARG A 29 13.82 -5.20 14.40
C ARG A 29 14.56 -5.87 13.23
N ALA A 30 14.33 -5.43 12.00
CA ALA A 30 14.92 -6.03 10.82
C ALA A 30 16.27 -5.39 10.48
N SER A 31 17.22 -6.19 10.01
CA SER A 31 18.52 -5.74 9.50
C SER A 31 18.54 -5.69 7.97
N CYS A 32 19.27 -4.73 7.43
CA CYS A 32 19.50 -4.56 6.00
C CYS A 32 20.38 -5.69 5.47
N LYS A 33 19.93 -6.43 4.46
CA LYS A 33 20.69 -7.55 3.88
C LYS A 33 21.96 -7.15 3.12
N ARG A 34 22.20 -5.84 2.89
CA ARG A 34 23.39 -5.33 2.21
C ARG A 34 24.46 -4.80 3.17
N CYS A 35 24.09 -3.85 4.04
CA CYS A 35 25.04 -3.21 4.97
C CYS A 35 24.94 -3.73 6.41
N GLN A 36 24.03 -4.66 6.69
CA GLN A 36 23.77 -5.25 8.01
C GLN A 36 23.25 -4.29 9.10
N GLY A 37 23.13 -2.99 8.82
CA GLY A 37 22.55 -2.01 9.73
C GLY A 37 21.04 -2.17 9.95
N LEU A 38 20.53 -1.60 11.05
CA LEU A 38 19.11 -1.69 11.41
C LEU A 38 18.21 -0.87 10.48
N LEU A 39 17.04 -1.42 10.14
CA LEU A 39 15.99 -0.76 9.39
C LEU A 39 15.08 0.02 10.35
N VAL A 40 15.39 1.30 10.55
CA VAL A 40 14.70 2.16 11.53
C VAL A 40 13.19 2.25 11.23
N GLN A 41 12.38 2.12 12.29
CA GLN A 41 10.92 2.23 12.20
C GLN A 41 10.50 3.55 11.53
N GLY A 42 9.53 3.48 10.60
CA GLY A 42 9.02 4.62 9.86
C GLY A 42 9.94 5.15 8.75
N LYS A 43 11.10 4.52 8.51
CA LYS A 43 11.93 4.79 7.32
C LYS A 43 11.56 3.86 6.17
N VAL A 44 11.83 4.33 4.95
CA VAL A 44 11.60 3.58 3.72
C VAL A 44 12.58 2.42 3.64
N LYS A 45 12.07 1.24 3.31
CA LYS A 45 12.86 0.06 2.96
C LYS A 45 12.37 -0.51 1.64
N VAL A 46 13.30 -1.07 0.89
CA VAL A 46 13.03 -1.73 -0.40
C VAL A 46 13.27 -3.22 -0.21
N GLY A 47 12.34 -4.02 -0.68
CA GLY A 47 12.36 -5.48 -0.62
C GLY A 47 12.58 -6.08 -1.99
N LYS A 48 13.46 -7.07 -2.10
CA LYS A 48 13.59 -7.93 -3.28
C LYS A 48 13.09 -9.33 -2.93
N LYS A 49 12.11 -9.83 -3.68
CA LYS A 49 11.64 -11.21 -3.57
C LYS A 49 12.73 -12.16 -4.06
N ILE A 50 13.01 -13.19 -3.29
CA ILE A 50 13.90 -14.28 -3.63
C ILE A 50 13.20 -15.61 -3.35
N GLN A 51 13.54 -16.65 -4.10
CA GLN A 51 13.08 -18.00 -3.76
C GLN A 51 13.66 -18.37 -2.38
N SER A 52 12.81 -18.78 -1.45
CA SER A 52 13.29 -19.27 -0.15
C SER A 52 13.99 -20.62 -0.34
N PRO A 53 15.15 -20.84 0.30
CA PRO A 53 15.75 -22.16 0.36
C PRO A 53 15.08 -23.06 1.42
N PHE A 54 14.21 -22.51 2.28
CA PHE A 54 13.64 -23.22 3.43
C PHE A 54 12.19 -23.65 3.26
N HIS A 55 11.45 -23.01 2.36
CA HIS A 55 10.05 -23.34 2.10
C HIS A 55 9.69 -23.07 0.63
N ASP A 56 8.59 -23.69 0.20
CA ASP A 56 8.03 -23.50 -1.14
C ASP A 56 7.31 -22.16 -1.24
N GLY A 57 8.09 -21.09 -1.24
CA GLY A 57 7.63 -19.72 -1.27
C GLY A 57 8.75 -18.72 -1.47
N PHE A 58 8.40 -17.44 -1.34
CA PHE A 58 9.34 -16.35 -1.50
C PHE A 58 9.65 -15.69 -0.18
N ASP A 59 10.93 -15.44 0.06
CA ASP A 59 11.38 -14.56 1.12
C ASP A 59 11.68 -13.17 0.55
N VAL A 60 11.49 -12.13 1.38
CA VAL A 60 11.80 -10.75 0.98
C VAL A 60 13.08 -10.30 1.64
N HIS A 61 14.09 -10.02 0.83
CA HIS A 61 15.32 -9.39 1.27
C HIS A 61 15.14 -7.88 1.39
N TRP A 62 14.99 -7.41 2.63
CA TRP A 62 14.85 -5.99 2.96
C TRP A 62 16.20 -5.29 3.02
N VAL A 63 16.27 -4.12 2.39
CA VAL A 63 17.43 -3.21 2.41
C VAL A 63 16.98 -1.77 2.64
N HIS A 64 17.91 -0.90 3.08
CA HIS A 64 17.66 0.55 3.11
C HIS A 64 17.42 1.09 1.69
N GLU A 65 16.72 2.22 1.58
CA GLU A 65 16.50 2.90 0.28
C GLU A 65 17.82 3.14 -0.49
N SER A 66 18.87 3.62 0.19
CA SER A 66 20.21 3.83 -0.39
C SER A 66 20.96 2.54 -0.70
N CYS A 67 20.60 1.44 -0.06
CA CYS A 67 21.21 0.13 -0.29
C CYS A 67 20.55 -0.62 -1.45
N ALA A 68 19.47 -0.10 -2.03
CA ALA A 68 18.79 -0.71 -3.18
C ALA A 68 19.39 -0.29 -4.53
N THR A 69 20.34 0.65 -4.56
CA THR A 69 21.05 1.07 -5.78
C THR A 69 21.71 -0.14 -6.45
N GLY A 70 21.49 -0.34 -7.75
CA GLY A 70 21.98 -1.52 -8.48
C GLY A 70 21.02 -2.71 -8.51
N TYR A 71 19.78 -2.56 -8.05
CA TYR A 71 18.71 -3.54 -8.33
C TYR A 71 18.26 -3.54 -9.79
N GLY A 72 18.67 -2.56 -10.60
CA GLY A 72 18.40 -2.51 -12.04
C GLY A 72 16.94 -2.17 -12.37
N LEU A 73 16.27 -1.44 -11.48
CA LEU A 73 14.92 -0.91 -11.70
C LEU A 73 14.96 0.08 -12.86
N GLN A 74 14.02 0.00 -13.80
CA GLN A 74 13.90 0.97 -14.89
C GLN A 74 12.84 2.03 -14.59
N SER A 75 11.82 1.68 -13.79
CA SER A 75 10.73 2.58 -13.44
C SER A 75 10.24 2.38 -12.01
N LEU A 76 9.58 3.39 -11.45
CA LEU A 76 8.88 3.28 -10.16
C LEU A 76 7.75 2.23 -10.21
N GLU A 77 7.17 1.97 -11.39
CA GLU A 77 6.09 0.98 -11.55
C GLU A 77 6.50 -0.45 -11.20
N GLU A 78 7.79 -0.77 -11.26
CA GLU A 78 8.32 -2.07 -10.85
C GLU A 78 8.30 -2.26 -9.32
N LEU A 79 8.20 -1.18 -8.55
CA LEU A 79 8.15 -1.20 -7.09
C LEU A 79 6.71 -1.40 -6.60
N THR A 80 6.34 -2.64 -6.30
CA THR A 80 5.02 -2.92 -5.72
C THR A 80 4.79 -2.07 -4.47
N HIS A 81 3.60 -1.49 -4.36
CA HIS A 81 3.16 -0.61 -3.27
C HIS A 81 3.75 0.81 -3.23
N TRP A 82 4.45 1.29 -4.25
CA TRP A 82 4.98 2.66 -4.26
C TRP A 82 3.88 3.73 -4.19
N GLN A 83 2.70 3.46 -4.76
CA GLN A 83 1.50 4.29 -4.68
C GLN A 83 0.61 3.96 -3.47
N ARG A 84 0.96 2.92 -2.69
CA ARG A 84 0.05 2.39 -1.66
C ARG A 84 -0.04 3.37 -0.49
N LEU A 85 -1.27 3.77 -0.20
CA LEU A 85 -1.64 4.36 1.08
C LEU A 85 -1.86 3.22 2.08
N LYS A 86 -1.07 3.16 3.15
CA LYS A 86 -1.50 2.46 4.36
C LYS A 86 -2.07 3.47 5.36
N TYR A 87 -2.79 3.03 6.39
CA TYR A 87 -3.68 3.89 7.19
C TYR A 87 -2.98 4.51 8.39
N SER A 88 -2.81 5.84 8.43
CA SER A 88 -2.52 6.52 9.70
C SER A 88 -2.93 7.99 9.72
N ARG A 89 -3.43 8.43 10.88
CA ARG A 89 -3.86 9.80 11.19
C ARG A 89 -2.75 10.85 10.98
N ARG A 90 -1.50 10.50 11.32
CA ARG A 90 -0.34 11.40 11.27
C ARG A 90 0.11 11.73 9.85
N ASN A 91 -0.22 10.90 8.86
CA ASN A 91 0.12 11.14 7.46
C ASN A 91 -0.89 12.06 6.75
N LEU A 92 -2.09 12.25 7.30
CA LEU A 92 -3.04 13.27 6.83
C LEU A 92 -2.67 14.68 7.29
N GLU A 93 -2.24 14.83 8.54
CA GLU A 93 -1.78 16.13 9.07
C GLU A 93 -0.54 16.67 8.34
N ARG A 94 0.21 15.79 7.66
CA ARG A 94 1.41 16.12 6.86
C ARG A 94 1.23 15.89 5.35
N GLY A 95 0.08 15.40 4.91
CA GLY A 95 -0.25 15.08 3.51
C GLY A 95 -0.59 16.31 2.68
N PHE A 96 0.16 17.39 2.86
CA PHE A 96 -0.19 18.72 2.38
C PHE A 96 0.91 19.30 1.49
N LEU A 97 1.31 18.64 0.39
CA LEU A 97 2.30 19.24 -0.53
C LEU A 97 2.14 18.87 -2.02
N ILE A 98 0.98 18.37 -2.47
CA ILE A 98 0.75 18.20 -3.93
C ILE A 98 -0.20 19.27 -4.48
N THR A 99 -1.18 19.76 -3.71
CA THR A 99 -2.25 20.64 -4.24
C THR A 99 -2.01 22.15 -4.05
N GLY A 100 -0.86 22.57 -3.50
CA GLY A 100 -0.57 24.01 -3.28
C GLY A 100 -1.55 24.75 -2.36
N ARG A 101 -2.51 24.05 -1.74
CA ARG A 101 -3.66 24.67 -1.08
C ARG A 101 -3.40 24.94 0.39
N THR A 102 -2.24 25.51 0.75
CA THR A 102 -1.77 25.64 2.14
C THR A 102 -2.92 25.93 3.12
N SER A 103 -3.31 24.94 3.93
CA SER A 103 -3.35 25.07 5.39
C SER A 103 -4.28 24.06 6.05
N CYS A 104 -3.86 23.66 7.24
CA CYS A 104 -4.68 23.03 8.26
C CYS A 104 -5.85 23.91 8.77
N LEU A 105 -6.22 25.03 8.11
CA LEU A 105 -7.24 25.96 8.60
C LEU A 105 -8.67 25.47 8.33
N ASP A 106 -8.91 24.70 7.28
CA ASP A 106 -10.28 24.22 7.00
C ASP A 106 -10.69 23.02 7.86
N LEU A 107 -9.74 22.19 8.28
CA LEU A 107 -9.99 21.10 9.25
C LEU A 107 -10.26 21.60 10.68
N LYS A 108 -9.79 22.80 11.04
CA LYS A 108 -10.05 23.39 12.37
C LYS A 108 -11.48 23.86 12.56
N ARG A 109 -12.23 24.15 11.48
CA ARG A 109 -13.60 24.67 11.60
C ARG A 109 -14.62 23.61 12.05
N ASN A 110 -14.42 22.34 11.66
CA ASN A 110 -15.33 21.24 12.04
C ASN A 110 -14.87 20.39 13.25
N TRP A 111 -13.66 20.60 13.79
CA TRP A 111 -13.13 19.79 14.90
C TRP A 111 -13.45 20.34 16.31
N LYS A 112 -14.33 21.34 16.47
CA LYS A 112 -14.63 21.93 17.78
C LYS A 112 -15.37 21.01 18.78
N LEU A 113 -15.75 19.78 18.42
CA LEU A 113 -16.57 18.90 19.27
C LEU A 113 -15.81 17.78 20.02
N HIS A 114 -14.49 17.62 19.85
CA HIS A 114 -13.73 16.52 20.47
C HIS A 114 -12.73 16.97 21.56
N LYS A 115 -12.92 18.13 22.19
CA LYS A 115 -11.98 18.65 23.20
C LYS A 115 -12.19 18.11 24.62
N ASP A 116 -13.27 17.36 24.86
CA ASP A 116 -13.72 17.06 26.24
C ASP A 116 -13.52 15.59 26.66
N SER A 117 -12.62 14.83 26.01
CA SER A 117 -12.25 13.49 26.50
C SER A 117 -10.94 13.55 27.31
N PRO A 118 -10.95 13.26 28.63
CA PRO A 118 -9.84 13.53 29.53
C PRO A 118 -8.68 12.53 29.45
N ASN A 119 -8.65 11.61 28.48
CA ASN A 119 -7.64 10.54 28.44
C ASN A 119 -7.07 10.22 27.05
N CYS A 120 -7.02 11.21 26.14
CA CYS A 120 -6.57 10.97 24.76
C CYS A 120 -5.05 10.79 24.62
N ASP A 121 -4.24 11.34 25.53
CA ASP A 121 -2.77 11.43 25.35
C ASP A 121 -2.00 10.14 25.65
N THR A 122 -2.53 9.27 26.51
CA THR A 122 -1.85 8.03 26.94
C THR A 122 -2.11 6.89 25.94
N ASP A 123 -3.33 6.81 25.39
CA ASP A 123 -3.74 5.79 24.42
C ASP A 123 -3.13 6.01 23.01
N LEU A 124 -2.76 7.25 22.70
CA LEU A 124 -2.15 7.67 21.42
C LEU A 124 -0.70 7.22 21.25
N LYS A 125 0.06 7.06 22.35
CA LYS A 125 1.49 6.68 22.27
C LYS A 125 1.66 5.20 21.93
N GLN A 126 0.87 4.31 22.53
CA GLN A 126 0.97 2.87 22.30
C GLN A 126 0.53 2.45 20.89
N ARG A 127 -0.57 3.01 20.36
CA ARG A 127 -1.09 2.71 19.01
C ARG A 127 -0.27 3.31 17.86
N SER A 128 0.66 4.21 18.15
CA SER A 128 1.46 4.92 17.12
C SER A 128 2.52 4.04 16.43
N SER A 129 2.85 2.89 17.03
CA SER A 129 3.93 2.01 16.57
C SER A 129 3.50 1.00 15.49
N GLU A 130 2.20 0.75 15.32
CA GLU A 130 1.70 -0.35 14.48
C GLU A 130 1.21 0.07 13.09
N LEU A 131 1.09 1.37 12.80
CA LEU A 131 0.31 1.86 11.67
C LEU A 131 1.08 2.86 10.80
N LEU A 132 1.75 2.32 9.77
CA LEU A 132 2.46 3.09 8.74
C LEU A 132 1.48 3.63 7.70
N GLY A 133 1.64 4.89 7.29
CA GLY A 133 0.72 5.57 6.37
C GLY A 133 1.18 5.61 4.89
N PRO A 134 0.60 6.50 4.02
CA PRO A 134 1.09 6.79 2.66
C PRO A 134 2.59 6.99 2.54
N PHE A 135 3.18 6.58 1.42
CA PHE A 135 4.44 7.16 0.98
C PHE A 135 4.27 8.66 0.80
N ARG A 136 5.04 9.46 1.55
CA ARG A 136 5.05 10.90 1.37
C ARG A 136 5.56 11.24 -0.02
N TRP A 137 5.00 12.25 -0.66
CA TRP A 137 5.49 12.73 -1.96
C TRP A 137 7.00 13.02 -1.93
N SER A 138 7.49 13.63 -0.86
CA SER A 138 8.92 13.86 -0.62
C SER A 138 9.76 12.57 -0.57
N ASP A 139 9.18 11.49 -0.05
CA ASP A 139 9.84 10.19 0.05
C ASP A 139 9.82 9.46 -1.31
N ILE A 140 8.76 9.64 -2.11
CA ILE A 140 8.70 9.16 -3.51
C ILE A 140 9.77 9.86 -4.36
N LEU A 141 9.84 11.20 -4.31
CA LEU A 141 10.85 11.97 -5.04
C LEU A 141 12.27 11.61 -4.58
N ARG A 142 12.46 11.41 -3.27
CA ARG A 142 13.75 10.96 -2.72
C ARG A 142 14.10 9.57 -3.22
N LEU A 143 13.16 8.64 -3.20
CA LEU A 143 13.37 7.26 -3.63
C LEU A 143 13.71 7.22 -5.12
N ALA A 144 12.96 7.95 -5.96
CA ALA A 144 13.23 8.11 -7.38
C ALA A 144 14.65 8.63 -7.61
N LYS A 145 15.04 9.68 -6.88
CA LYS A 145 16.40 10.25 -6.95
C LYS A 145 17.48 9.26 -6.51
N VAL A 146 17.28 8.52 -5.42
CA VAL A 146 18.26 7.57 -4.87
C VAL A 146 18.45 6.35 -5.78
N LEU A 147 17.40 5.94 -6.48
CA LEU A 147 17.38 4.80 -7.38
C LEU A 147 17.64 5.19 -8.84
N ASP A 148 17.86 6.47 -9.12
CA ASP A 148 18.05 7.01 -10.47
C ASP A 148 16.88 6.67 -11.42
N LEU A 149 15.66 6.89 -10.93
CA LEU A 149 14.40 6.65 -11.64
C LEU A 149 13.71 7.97 -11.99
N ASP A 150 12.94 7.94 -13.08
CA ASP A 150 12.08 9.05 -13.45
C ASP A 150 11.05 9.33 -12.34
N ALA A 151 11.03 10.57 -11.88
CA ALA A 151 10.06 11.02 -10.90
C ALA A 151 8.73 11.37 -11.60
N PRO A 152 7.58 11.06 -10.97
CA PRO A 152 6.29 11.46 -11.51
C PRO A 152 6.18 12.99 -11.57
N ASP A 153 5.72 13.51 -12.71
CA ASP A 153 5.52 14.95 -12.88
C ASP A 153 4.34 15.43 -12.04
N ALA A 154 4.62 16.31 -11.07
CA ALA A 154 3.61 16.91 -10.21
C ALA A 154 2.60 17.78 -10.97
N LYS A 155 2.94 18.25 -12.18
CA LYS A 155 2.04 19.04 -13.03
C LYS A 155 1.13 18.19 -13.90
N ASN A 156 1.41 16.89 -14.03
CA ASN A 156 0.58 16.00 -14.83
C ASN A 156 -0.84 15.93 -14.22
N PRO A 157 -1.90 16.23 -15.00
CA PRO A 157 -3.28 16.20 -14.50
C PRO A 157 -3.71 14.81 -13.99
N GLU A 158 -3.15 13.72 -14.50
CA GLU A 158 -3.40 12.36 -14.00
C GLU A 158 -2.83 12.16 -12.60
N VAL A 159 -1.58 12.58 -12.39
CA VAL A 159 -0.92 12.56 -11.08
C VAL A 159 -1.69 13.39 -10.07
N LEU A 160 -2.18 14.57 -10.46
CA LEU A 160 -3.00 15.44 -9.61
C LEU A 160 -4.35 14.80 -9.26
N ARG A 161 -5.02 14.18 -10.23
CA ARG A 161 -6.29 13.46 -10.00
C ARG A 161 -6.09 12.28 -9.05
N ALA A 162 -5.08 11.45 -9.30
CA ALA A 162 -4.73 10.32 -8.45
C ALA A 162 -4.41 10.77 -7.01
N ALA A 163 -3.57 11.80 -6.85
CA ALA A 163 -3.23 12.38 -5.56
C ALA A 163 -4.46 12.93 -4.82
N THR A 164 -5.40 13.55 -5.54
CA THR A 164 -6.65 14.06 -5.00
C THR A 164 -7.54 12.93 -4.48
N HIS A 165 -7.76 11.89 -5.27
CA HIS A 165 -8.56 10.72 -4.87
C HIS A 165 -7.96 10.02 -3.65
N ILE A 166 -6.63 9.86 -3.66
CA ILE A 166 -5.83 9.34 -2.55
C ILE A 166 -6.08 10.12 -1.26
N THR A 167 -6.09 11.45 -1.34
CA THR A 167 -6.26 12.34 -0.18
C THR A 167 -7.67 12.22 0.40
N TYR A 168 -8.70 12.33 -0.46
CA TYR A 168 -10.09 12.19 0.00
C TYR A 168 -10.36 10.83 0.62
N ARG A 169 -9.85 9.75 0.02
CA ARG A 169 -9.99 8.40 0.58
C ARG A 169 -9.32 8.29 1.93
N ALA A 170 -8.14 8.86 2.10
CA ALA A 170 -7.43 8.87 3.38
C ALA A 170 -8.23 9.62 4.46
N GLU A 171 -8.80 10.78 4.13
CA GLU A 171 -9.63 11.59 5.04
C GLU A 171 -10.86 10.81 5.50
N ALA A 172 -11.63 10.29 4.55
CA ALA A 172 -12.82 9.49 4.84
C ALA A 172 -12.47 8.25 5.68
N THR A 173 -11.37 7.56 5.35
CA THR A 173 -10.91 6.40 6.13
C THR A 173 -10.62 6.76 7.58
N LEU A 174 -9.95 7.89 7.83
CA LEU A 174 -9.64 8.35 9.17
C LEU A 174 -10.90 8.74 9.95
N HIS A 175 -11.84 9.43 9.30
CA HIS A 175 -13.14 9.74 9.89
C HIS A 175 -13.89 8.47 10.31
N LEU A 176 -13.93 7.48 9.43
CA LEU A 176 -14.56 6.17 9.70
C LEU A 176 -13.85 5.38 10.80
N GLN A 177 -12.53 5.53 10.95
CA GLN A 177 -11.80 4.90 12.06
C GLN A 177 -12.07 5.57 13.42
N THR A 178 -12.33 6.89 13.40
CA THR A 178 -12.57 7.66 14.62
C THR A 178 -14.00 7.48 15.12
N MET A 179 -14.97 7.41 14.20
CA MET A 179 -16.40 7.31 14.51
C MET A 179 -16.90 5.86 14.47
N GLY A 180 -16.29 5.00 13.65
CA GLY A 180 -16.75 3.65 13.39
C GLY A 180 -16.03 2.60 14.24
N ASN A 181 -16.79 1.63 14.73
CA ASN A 181 -16.25 0.38 15.25
C ASN A 181 -16.18 -0.65 14.12
N ALA A 182 -15.22 -1.59 14.18
CA ALA A 182 -15.08 -2.70 13.24
C ALA A 182 -16.40 -3.45 13.01
N LYS A 183 -17.23 -3.62 14.04
CA LYS A 183 -18.54 -4.27 13.93
C LYS A 183 -19.47 -3.53 12.97
N ILE A 184 -19.55 -2.20 13.09
CA ILE A 184 -20.39 -1.34 12.24
C ILE A 184 -19.85 -1.38 10.80
N LEU A 185 -18.53 -1.28 10.63
CA LEU A 185 -17.91 -1.33 9.30
C LEU A 185 -18.19 -2.67 8.59
N ARG A 186 -18.14 -3.79 9.32
CA ARG A 186 -18.52 -5.10 8.76
C ARG A 186 -19.99 -5.15 8.38
N GLN A 187 -20.87 -4.57 9.19
CA GLN A 187 -22.29 -4.52 8.88
C GLN A 187 -22.55 -3.74 7.59
N VAL A 188 -21.96 -2.55 7.44
CA VAL A 188 -22.06 -1.75 6.21
C VAL A 188 -21.57 -2.53 5.00
N LEU A 189 -20.43 -3.23 5.11
CA LEU A 189 -19.93 -4.06 4.01
C LEU A 189 -20.86 -5.24 3.69
N THR A 190 -21.45 -5.85 4.71
CA THR A 190 -22.39 -6.97 4.56
C THR A 190 -23.68 -6.53 3.85
N GLU A 191 -24.25 -5.39 4.25
CA GLU A 191 -25.46 -4.82 3.65
C GLU A 191 -25.26 -4.46 2.17
N ASN A 192 -24.04 -4.05 1.80
CA ASN A 192 -23.67 -3.77 0.41
C ASN A 192 -23.22 -5.02 -0.37
N GLY A 193 -23.26 -6.21 0.23
CA GLY A 193 -22.83 -7.46 -0.40
C GLY A 193 -21.34 -7.50 -0.75
N ILE A 194 -20.51 -6.76 0.00
CA ILE A 194 -19.08 -6.61 -0.26
C ILE A 194 -18.30 -7.68 0.48
N PHE A 195 -17.40 -8.34 -0.24
CA PHE A 195 -16.52 -9.33 0.33
C PHE A 195 -15.47 -8.69 1.27
N PHE A 196 -15.34 -9.25 2.47
CA PHE A 196 -14.24 -8.95 3.38
C PHE A 196 -13.86 -10.22 4.17
N GLN A 197 -12.68 -10.20 4.81
CA GLN A 197 -12.28 -11.28 5.71
C GLN A 197 -12.49 -10.87 7.17
N ASP A 198 -12.94 -11.82 7.99
CA ASP A 198 -13.22 -11.58 9.42
C ASP A 198 -12.00 -11.16 10.21
N LYS A 199 -10.81 -11.59 9.79
CA LYS A 199 -9.55 -11.24 10.45
C LYS A 199 -8.97 -9.89 10.00
N TRP A 200 -9.61 -9.18 9.08
CA TRP A 200 -9.12 -7.88 8.64
C TRP A 200 -9.25 -6.82 9.74
N PRO A 201 -8.23 -5.97 9.91
CA PRO A 201 -8.24 -4.94 10.95
C PRO A 201 -9.19 -3.80 10.55
N ALA A 202 -9.76 -3.12 11.55
CA ALA A 202 -10.72 -2.02 11.34
C ALA A 202 -10.24 -0.95 10.33
N PRO A 203 -8.96 -0.54 10.30
CA PRO A 203 -8.45 0.38 9.30
C PRO A 203 -8.64 -0.06 7.85
N LYS A 204 -8.46 -1.36 7.56
CA LYS A 204 -8.65 -1.92 6.22
C LYS A 204 -10.12 -1.90 5.83
N LEU A 205 -11.01 -2.23 6.77
CA LEU A 205 -12.46 -2.17 6.53
C LEU A 205 -12.91 -0.73 6.26
N ALA A 206 -12.45 0.22 7.07
CA ALA A 206 -12.75 1.64 6.92
C ALA A 206 -12.32 2.18 5.55
N TYR A 207 -11.20 1.71 5.00
CA TYR A 207 -10.78 2.11 3.66
C TYR A 207 -11.67 1.61 2.55
N ILE A 208 -12.13 0.36 2.65
CA ILE A 208 -13.03 -0.21 1.66
C ILE A 208 -14.35 0.55 1.69
N VAL A 209 -14.86 0.86 2.89
CA VAL A 209 -16.07 1.68 3.06
C VAL A 209 -15.85 3.11 2.54
N ALA A 210 -14.71 3.73 2.83
CA ALA A 210 -14.38 5.07 2.32
C ALA A 210 -14.35 5.11 0.79
N ASP A 211 -13.79 4.08 0.15
CA ASP A 211 -13.77 3.95 -1.30
C ASP A 211 -15.18 3.93 -1.89
N GLN A 212 -16.08 3.15 -1.27
CA GLN A 212 -17.47 3.03 -1.70
C GLN A 212 -18.26 4.33 -1.56
N ILE A 213 -18.03 5.07 -0.47
CA ILE A 213 -18.70 6.35 -0.24
C ILE A 213 -18.26 7.39 -1.27
N LEU A 214 -16.97 7.41 -1.61
CA LEU A 214 -16.39 8.45 -2.47
C LEU A 214 -16.56 8.16 -3.97
N PHE A 215 -16.41 6.90 -4.37
CA PHE A 215 -16.31 6.51 -5.78
C PHE A 215 -17.40 5.53 -6.22
N GLY A 216 -18.25 5.10 -5.29
CA GLY A 216 -19.29 4.11 -5.55
C GLY A 216 -18.77 2.67 -5.49
N LEU A 217 -19.69 1.74 -5.75
CA LEU A 217 -19.40 0.30 -5.68
C LEU A 217 -18.73 -0.18 -6.97
N LEU A 218 -17.56 -0.79 -6.84
CA LEU A 218 -16.96 -1.54 -7.94
C LEU A 218 -17.88 -2.70 -8.37
N PRO A 219 -17.88 -3.07 -9.67
CA PRO A 219 -18.65 -4.20 -10.16
C PRO A 219 -18.16 -5.51 -9.52
N PRO A 220 -18.97 -6.59 -9.59
CA PRO A 220 -18.49 -7.92 -9.23
C PRO A 220 -17.28 -8.31 -10.08
N CYS A 221 -16.38 -9.10 -9.50
CA CYS A 221 -15.23 -9.63 -10.22
C CYS A 221 -15.70 -10.50 -11.40
N PRO A 222 -15.22 -10.27 -12.63
CA PRO A 222 -15.65 -11.04 -13.80
C PRO A 222 -15.17 -12.51 -13.75
N THR A 223 -14.13 -12.80 -12.96
CA THR A 223 -13.57 -14.15 -12.85
C THR A 223 -14.23 -14.99 -11.77
N CYS A 224 -14.51 -14.43 -10.59
CA CYS A 224 -15.07 -15.18 -9.46
C CYS A 224 -16.48 -14.77 -9.04
N GLY A 225 -17.08 -13.76 -9.69
CA GLY A 225 -18.44 -13.27 -9.39
C GLY A 225 -18.58 -12.49 -8.07
N ASN A 226 -17.62 -12.60 -7.16
CA ASN A 226 -17.66 -11.91 -5.87
C ASN A 226 -17.44 -10.39 -6.02
N ARG A 227 -18.16 -9.57 -5.24
CA ARG A 227 -17.87 -8.13 -5.07
C ARG A 227 -16.67 -7.94 -4.13
N ALA A 228 -15.50 -8.33 -4.64
CA ALA A 228 -14.24 -8.37 -3.91
C ALA A 228 -13.14 -7.53 -4.56
N LEU A 229 -13.49 -6.70 -5.54
CA LEU A 229 -12.55 -5.78 -6.17
C LEU A 229 -12.19 -4.65 -5.20
N SER A 230 -10.90 -4.36 -5.08
CA SER A 230 -10.38 -3.27 -4.26
C SER A 230 -9.25 -2.57 -5.02
N GLN A 231 -9.25 -1.24 -5.01
CA GLN A 231 -8.15 -0.47 -5.60
C GLN A 231 -6.95 -0.39 -4.65
N GLU A 232 -5.76 -0.73 -5.16
CA GLU A 232 -4.48 -0.55 -4.51
C GLU A 232 -3.54 0.25 -5.45
N GLY A 233 -3.49 1.58 -5.27
CA GLY A 233 -2.81 2.46 -6.23
C GLY A 233 -3.60 2.58 -7.53
N GLU A 234 -2.95 2.45 -8.68
CA GLU A 234 -3.56 2.45 -10.02
C GLU A 234 -4.15 1.09 -10.43
N GLU A 235 -3.98 0.07 -9.60
CA GLU A 235 -4.43 -1.28 -9.91
C GLU A 235 -5.63 -1.68 -9.06
N VAL A 236 -6.59 -2.32 -9.69
CA VAL A 236 -7.72 -2.95 -9.03
C VAL A 236 -7.47 -4.44 -9.00
N ARG A 237 -7.47 -5.03 -7.80
CA ARG A 237 -7.27 -6.47 -7.59
C ARG A 237 -8.48 -7.08 -6.90
N CYS A 238 -8.79 -8.32 -7.27
CA CYS A 238 -9.75 -9.14 -6.56
C CYS A 238 -9.12 -9.69 -5.26
N GLN A 239 -9.81 -9.48 -4.13
CA GLN A 239 -9.42 -10.03 -2.82
C GLN A 239 -10.18 -11.33 -2.49
N GLY A 240 -11.08 -11.74 -3.37
CA GLY A 240 -11.97 -12.88 -3.19
C GLY A 240 -11.34 -14.21 -3.57
N TYR A 241 -12.17 -15.23 -3.56
CA TYR A 241 -11.78 -16.60 -3.88
C TYR A 241 -12.54 -17.06 -5.13
N PHE A 242 -11.85 -17.83 -5.98
CA PHE A 242 -12.49 -18.55 -7.09
C PHE A 242 -13.15 -19.83 -6.58
N SER A 243 -12.53 -20.50 -5.60
CA SER A 243 -13.04 -21.68 -4.89
C SER A 243 -12.62 -21.64 -3.42
N ALA A 244 -13.11 -22.56 -2.59
CA ALA A 244 -12.78 -22.59 -1.15
C ALA A 244 -11.27 -22.57 -0.85
N SER A 245 -10.44 -23.14 -1.72
CA SER A 245 -8.99 -23.22 -1.56
C SER A 245 -8.19 -22.27 -2.47
N THR A 246 -8.80 -21.77 -3.55
CA THR A 246 -8.09 -21.03 -4.60
C THR A 246 -8.46 -19.55 -4.58
N ARG A 247 -7.48 -18.69 -4.33
CA ARG A 247 -7.66 -17.23 -4.43
C ARG A 247 -7.87 -16.81 -5.87
N CYS A 248 -8.69 -15.77 -6.06
CA CYS A 248 -8.82 -15.13 -7.35
C CYS A 248 -7.60 -14.24 -7.60
N ASP A 249 -7.03 -14.34 -8.80
CA ASP A 249 -5.85 -13.59 -9.26
C ASP A 249 -6.21 -12.45 -10.23
N PHE A 250 -7.50 -12.21 -10.44
CA PHE A 250 -7.99 -11.13 -11.31
C PHE A 250 -7.45 -9.78 -10.86
N LYS A 251 -6.82 -9.08 -11.80
CA LYS A 251 -6.30 -7.72 -11.62
C LYS A 251 -6.31 -6.96 -12.94
N PHE A 252 -6.50 -5.65 -12.87
CA PHE A 252 -6.36 -4.75 -14.01
C PHE A 252 -5.87 -3.37 -13.55
N ARG A 253 -5.24 -2.62 -14.45
CA ARG A 253 -4.86 -1.23 -14.20
C ARG A 253 -5.89 -0.30 -14.83
N TYR A 254 -6.31 0.71 -14.08
CA TYR A 254 -7.15 1.78 -14.60
C TYR A 254 -6.21 2.85 -15.18
N ARG A 255 -6.14 2.94 -16.51
CA ARG A 255 -5.49 4.06 -17.21
C ARG A 255 -6.57 5.02 -17.67
#